data_AF-A0A1S1J4N4-F1
#
_entry.id   AF-A0A1S1J4N4-F1
#
_cell.length_a   1.000
_cell.length_b   1.000
_cell.length_c   1.000
_cell.angle_alpha   90.00
_cell.angle_beta   90.00
_cell.angle_gamma   90.00
#
_symmetry.space_group_name_H-M   'P 1'
#
loop_
_entity.id
_entity.type
_entity.pdbx_description
1 polymer ?
#
loop_
_entity_poly.entity_id
_entity_poly.type
_entity_poly.pdbx_seq_one_letter_code
_entity_poly.pdbx_strand_id
1 'polypeptide(L)' 'MQNMEPIEKINKVLDDFGMSGVKAAEAMGITYNTFRSKKTGKNERHSFNEKNYQDLISFIKTQANKL' A
#
# COMPACT_ATOMS: atom_id res chain seq x y z
N MET A 1 21.44 3.03 -5.49
CA MET A 1 20.11 2.38 -5.49
C MET A 1 19.09 3.49 -5.70
N GLN A 2 18.23 3.41 -6.73
CA GLN A 2 17.16 4.40 -6.86
C GLN A 2 16.29 4.31 -5.60
N ASN A 3 16.09 5.43 -4.91
CA ASN A 3 15.12 5.51 -3.82
C ASN A 3 13.74 5.43 -4.45
N MET A 4 13.15 4.24 -4.43
CA MET A 4 11.81 3.99 -4.95
C MET A 4 10.79 4.79 -4.15
N GLU A 5 9.87 5.47 -4.83
CA GLU A 5 8.81 6.24 -4.18
C GLU A 5 7.81 5.30 -3.47
N PRO A 6 7.16 5.72 -2.38
CA PRO A 6 6.23 4.86 -1.64
C PRO A 6 5.12 4.23 -2.51
N ILE A 7 4.66 4.95 -3.53
CA ILE A 7 3.64 4.45 -4.48
C ILE A 7 4.16 3.28 -5.31
N GLU A 8 5.42 3.31 -5.74
CA GLU A 8 6.05 2.25 -6.52
C GLU A 8 6.27 1.02 -5.65
N LYS A 9 6.74 1.21 -4.40
CA LYS A 9 6.89 0.12 -3.42
C LYS A 9 5.55 -0.58 -3.16
N ILE A 10 4.49 0.19 -2.94
CA ILE A 10 3.14 -0.35 -2.70
C ILE A 10 2.63 -1.09 -3.93
N ASN A 11 2.71 -0.50 -5.12
CA ASN A 11 2.25 -1.17 -6.35
C ASN A 11 2.97 -2.51 -6.56
N LYS A 12 4.30 -2.54 -6.36
CA LYS A 12 5.07 -3.77 -6.44
C LYS A 12 4.56 -4.85 -5.48
N VAL A 13 4.29 -4.48 -4.22
CA VAL A 13 3.74 -5.43 -3.24
C VAL A 13 2.35 -5.93 -3.64
N LEU A 14 1.49 -5.06 -4.18
CA LEU A 14 0.17 -5.49 -4.63
C LEU A 14 0.25 -6.49 -5.79
N ASP A 15 1.16 -6.24 -6.72
CA ASP A 15 1.38 -7.11 -7.89
C ASP A 15 2.01 -8.44 -7.46
N ASP A 16 3.06 -8.41 -6.62
CA ASP A 16 3.76 -9.61 -6.14
C ASP A 16 2.84 -10.55 -5.32
N PHE A 17 1.86 -10.00 -4.58
CA PHE A 17 0.96 -10.77 -3.71
C PHE A 17 -0.47 -10.91 -4.26
N GLY A 18 -0.75 -10.40 -5.47
CA GLY A 18 -2.10 -10.41 -6.05
C GLY A 18 -3.15 -9.72 -5.18
N MET A 19 -2.76 -8.69 -4.43
CA MET A 19 -3.61 -8.09 -3.39
C MET A 19 -4.57 -7.05 -3.99
N SER A 20 -5.86 -7.18 -3.68
CA SER A 20 -6.87 -6.20 -4.10
C SER A 20 -6.68 -4.85 -3.40
N GLY A 21 -7.06 -3.78 -4.08
CA GLY A 21 -7.02 -2.43 -3.49
C GLY A 21 -7.88 -2.26 -2.23
N VAL A 22 -8.93 -3.07 -2.07
CA VAL A 22 -9.77 -3.08 -0.86
C VAL A 22 -8.98 -3.64 0.33
N LYS A 23 -8.34 -4.81 0.17
CA LYS A 23 -7.48 -5.40 1.21
C LYS A 23 -6.27 -4.53 1.51
N ALA A 24 -5.69 -3.90 0.50
CA ALA A 24 -4.60 -2.97 0.68
C ALA A 24 -5.01 -1.76 1.53
N ALA A 25 -6.19 -1.19 1.27
CA ALA A 25 -6.73 -0.07 2.04
C ALA A 25 -6.94 -0.45 3.52
N GLU A 26 -7.53 -1.64 3.76
CA GLU A 26 -7.70 -2.21 5.10
C GLU A 26 -6.35 -2.39 5.82
N ALA A 27 -5.37 -3.01 5.15
CA ALA A 27 -4.02 -3.22 5.68
C ALA A 27 -3.32 -1.91 6.08
N MET A 28 -3.59 -0.82 5.35
CA MET A 28 -3.03 0.50 5.59
C MET A 28 -3.87 1.36 6.55
N GLY A 29 -5.00 0.87 7.05
CA GLY A 29 -5.89 1.62 7.94
C GLY A 29 -6.54 2.84 7.28
N ILE A 30 -6.79 2.79 5.96
CA ILE A 30 -7.43 3.87 5.19
C ILE A 30 -8.68 3.36 4.48
N THR A 31 -9.56 4.26 4.07
CA THR A 31 -10.71 3.88 3.24
C THR A 31 -10.27 3.52 1.81
N TYR A 32 -11.05 2.69 1.13
CA TYR A 32 -10.79 2.37 -0.27
C TYR A 32 -10.82 3.62 -1.18
N ASN A 33 -11.68 4.59 -0.89
CA ASN A 33 -11.70 5.88 -1.60
C ASN A 33 -10.37 6.64 -1.41
N THR A 34 -9.85 6.69 -0.18
CA THR A 34 -8.55 7.30 0.11
C THR A 34 -7.42 6.55 -0.60
N PHE A 35 -7.46 5.22 -0.62
CA PHE A 35 -6.50 4.39 -1.37
C PHE A 35 -6.54 4.71 -2.87
N ARG A 36 -7.73 4.76 -3.48
CA ARG A 36 -7.89 5.08 -4.90
C ARG A 36 -7.38 6.48 -5.23
N SER A 37 -7.71 7.47 -4.40
CA SER A 37 -7.21 8.84 -4.57
C SER A 37 -5.68 8.89 -4.50
N LYS A 38 -5.08 8.25 -3.48
CA LYS A 38 -3.63 8.11 -3.31
C LYS A 38 -2.96 7.46 -4.52
N LYS A 39 -3.55 6.38 -5.03
CA LYS A 39 -3.03 5.62 -6.18
C LYS A 39 -3.05 6.42 -7.49
N THR A 40 -4.02 7.32 -7.68
CA THR A 40 -4.11 8.13 -8.90
C THR A 40 -3.08 9.27 -8.98
N GLY A 41 -2.38 9.59 -7.89
CA GLY A 41 -1.31 10.60 -7.88
C GLY A 41 -1.77 12.03 -8.19
N LYS A 42 -3.08 12.29 -8.30
CA LYS A 42 -3.62 13.60 -8.71
C LYS A 42 -3.44 14.71 -7.66
N ASN A 43 -2.97 14.38 -6.46
CA ASN A 43 -2.76 15.35 -5.40
C ASN A 43 -1.57 14.93 -4.53
N GLU A 44 -0.46 15.67 -4.64
CA GLU A 44 0.80 15.39 -3.94
C GLU A 44 0.62 15.32 -2.42
N ARG A 45 -0.30 16.13 -1.86
CA ARG A 45 -0.61 16.12 -0.41
C ARG A 45 -1.34 14.86 0.05
N HIS A 46 -1.95 14.14 -0.88
CA HIS A 46 -2.65 12.89 -0.62
C HIS A 46 -1.95 11.72 -1.30
N SER A 47 -0.62 11.73 -1.43
CA SER A 47 0.16 10.59 -1.92
C SER A 47 0.29 9.49 -0.87
N PHE A 48 0.70 8.29 -1.30
CA PHE A 48 1.19 7.28 -0.36
C PHE A 48 2.47 7.76 0.32
N ASN A 49 2.66 7.34 1.56
CA ASN A 49 3.87 7.63 2.32
C ASN A 49 4.52 6.33 2.82
N GLU A 50 5.68 6.45 3.45
CA GLU A 50 6.41 5.29 3.96
C GLU A 50 5.61 4.51 5.01
N LYS A 51 4.80 5.18 5.85
CA LYS A 51 3.94 4.49 6.82
C LYS A 51 2.94 3.57 6.12
N ASN A 52 2.31 4.03 5.03
CA ASN A 52 1.40 3.20 4.23
C ASN A 52 2.09 1.93 3.72
N TYR A 53 3.33 2.04 3.25
CA TYR A 53 4.11 0.87 2.85
C TYR A 53 4.42 -0.08 4.02
N GLN A 54 4.87 0.45 5.16
CA GLN A 54 5.20 -0.36 6.33
C GLN A 54 3.97 -1.08 6.92
N ASP A 55 2.82 -0.41 6.97
CA ASP A 55 1.56 -1.01 7.42
C ASP A 55 1.17 -2.19 6.52
N LEU A 56 1.27 -2.01 5.19
CA LEU A 56 1.00 -3.07 4.21
C LEU A 56 1.92 -4.28 4.38
N ILE A 57 3.23 -4.06 4.55
CA ILE A 57 4.20 -5.14 4.80
C ILE A 57 3.91 -5.84 6.13
N SER A 58 3.60 -5.09 7.19
CA SER A 58 3.26 -5.65 8.49
C SER A 58 2.03 -6.55 8.42
N PHE A 59 1.00 -6.13 7.68
CA PHE A 59 -0.18 -6.93 7.43
C PHE A 59 0.17 -8.25 6.73
N ILE A 60 0.96 -8.20 5.64
CA ILE A 60 1.37 -9.39 4.90
C ILE A 60 2.13 -10.37 5.80
N LYS A 61 3.11 -9.89 6.57
CA LYS A 61 3.86 -10.72 7.53
C LYS A 61 2.94 -11.36 8.56
N THR A 62 1.97 -10.60 9.06
CA THR A 62 0.97 -11.09 10.01
C THR A 62 0.10 -12.19 9.40
N GLN A 63 -0.32 -12.06 8.14
CA GLN A 63 -1.08 -13.11 7.45
C GLN A 63 -0.22 -14.35 7.17
N ALA A 64 1.05 -14.15 6.79
CA ALA A 64 1.98 -15.24 6.54
C ALA A 64 2.26 -16.07 7.81
N ASN A 65 2.34 -15.44 8.98
CA ASN A 65 2.54 -16.12 10.26
C ASN A 65 1.29 -16.87 10.78
N LYS A 66 0.13 -16.68 10.16
CA LYS A 66 -1.11 -17.40 10.50
C LYS A 66 -1.31 -18.68 9.69
N LEU A 67 -0.49 -18.89 8.66
CA LEU A 67 -0.43 -20.10 7.84
C LEU A 67 0.60 -21.07 8.41
#